data_AF-A0AAP0H8W7-F1
#
_entry.id   AF-A0AAP0H8W7-F1
#
_cell.length_a   1.000
_cell.length_b   1.000
_cell.length_c   1.000
_cell.angle_alpha   90.00
_cell.angle_beta   90.00
_cell.angle_gamma   90.00
#
_symmetry.space_group_name_H-M   'P 1'
#
loop_
_entity.id
_entity.type
_entity.pdbx_description
1 polymer ?
#
loop_
_entity_poly.entity_id
_entity_poly.type
_entity_poly.pdbx_seq_one_letter_code
_entity_poly.pdbx_strand_id
1 'polypeptide(L)'
;MEHQYPDHRVDGRRTYCVTGATGYVGSWLVKSLLEKGYAVNAAVRNLGSCDRLLTLWGGGDRLKLFRADLHEEGSFDDAVHGCHGVFHVAASMDAIVNQLTDDGNY
;
A
#
# COMPACT_ATOMS: atom_id res chain seq x y z
N MET A 1 16.37 23.29 -7.90
CA MET A 1 17.18 22.55 -6.91
C MET A 1 16.52 21.19 -6.76
N GLU A 2 17.17 20.15 -7.27
CA GLU A 2 16.67 18.78 -7.24
C GLU A 2 17.09 18.16 -5.90
N HIS A 3 16.13 17.97 -4.99
CA HIS A 3 16.36 17.30 -3.71
C HIS A 3 16.65 15.82 -4.02
N GLN A 4 17.93 15.47 -4.16
CA GLN A 4 18.33 14.10 -4.48
C GLN A 4 18.32 13.29 -3.18
N TYR A 5 17.17 12.66 -2.93
CA TYR A 5 17.03 11.64 -1.89
C TYR A 5 18.05 10.51 -2.14
N PRO A 6 18.70 9.98 -1.08
CA PRO A 6 19.67 8.90 -1.23
C PRO A 6 19.02 7.72 -1.96
N ASP A 7 19.76 7.11 -2.89
CA ASP A 7 19.25 6.04 -3.75
C ASP A 7 19.12 4.72 -2.97
N HIS A 8 17.90 4.37 -2.56
CA HIS A 8 17.60 3.17 -1.75
C HIS A 8 16.97 2.06 -2.59
N ARG A 9 17.44 1.93 -3.84
CA ARG A 9 17.03 0.86 -4.77
C ARG A 9 17.39 -0.52 -4.22
N VAL A 10 16.37 -1.37 -4.02
CA VAL A 10 16.58 -2.80 -3.80
C VAL A 10 16.71 -3.45 -5.19
N ASP A 11 17.85 -4.09 -5.45
CA ASP A 11 18.17 -4.72 -6.74
C ASP A 11 18.05 -3.76 -7.96
N GLY A 12 18.45 -2.50 -7.79
CA GLY A 12 18.40 -1.47 -8.84
C GLY A 12 17.01 -0.91 -9.16
N ARG A 13 15.95 -1.35 -8.46
CA ARG A 13 14.56 -0.92 -8.71
C ARG A 13 14.03 -0.02 -7.60
N ARG A 14 13.17 0.94 -7.97
CA ARG A 14 12.42 1.71 -6.97
C ARG A 14 11.29 0.87 -6.41
N THR A 15 11.12 0.93 -5.10
CA THR A 15 10.09 0.20 -4.35
C THR A 15 9.08 1.19 -3.79
N TYR A 16 7.79 0.90 -3.94
CA TYR A 16 6.72 1.74 -3.38
C TYR A 16 5.81 0.91 -2.47
N CYS A 17 5.44 1.48 -1.32
CA CYS A 17 4.42 0.92 -0.46
C CYS A 17 3.05 1.40 -0.92
N VAL A 18 2.06 0.50 -1.00
CA VAL A 18 0.68 0.83 -1.30
C VAL A 18 -0.20 0.36 -0.14
N THR A 19 -0.82 1.30 0.58
CA THR A 19 -1.86 0.96 1.57
C THR A 19 -3.20 0.77 0.89
N GLY A 20 -4.06 -0.08 1.45
CA GLY A 20 -5.34 -0.38 0.81
C GLY A 20 -5.14 -1.10 -0.53
N ALA A 21 -4.05 -1.87 -0.66
CA ALA A 21 -3.64 -2.49 -1.90
C ALA A 21 -4.72 -3.41 -2.50
N THR A 22 -5.53 -4.07 -1.66
CA THR A 22 -6.64 -4.93 -2.12
C THR A 22 -7.93 -4.16 -2.47
N GLY A 23 -7.96 -2.85 -2.25
CA GLY A 23 -9.11 -2.00 -2.52
C GLY A 23 -9.33 -1.72 -4.01
N TYR A 24 -10.44 -1.04 -4.32
CA TYR A 24 -10.83 -0.74 -5.69
C TYR A 24 -9.72 0.01 -6.46
N VAL A 25 -9.24 1.14 -5.92
CA VAL A 25 -8.16 1.92 -6.54
C VAL A 25 -6.79 1.29 -6.30
N GLY A 26 -6.55 0.78 -5.08
CA GLY A 26 -5.26 0.20 -4.71
C GLY A 26 -4.84 -0.98 -5.60
N SER A 27 -5.79 -1.84 -5.98
CA SER A 27 -5.48 -3.03 -6.78
C SER A 27 -4.99 -2.68 -8.19
N TRP A 28 -5.58 -1.66 -8.82
CA TRP A 28 -5.11 -1.16 -10.11
C TRP A 28 -3.79 -0.41 -9.98
N LEU A 29 -3.59 0.34 -8.90
CA LEU A 29 -2.33 1.03 -8.65
C LEU A 29 -1.16 0.06 -8.53
N VAL A 30 -1.32 -1.03 -7.76
CA VAL A 30 -0.31 -2.09 -7.62
C VAL A 30 0.03 -2.67 -9.00
N LYS A 31 -0.99 -3.04 -9.79
CA LYS A 31 -0.80 -3.54 -11.15
C LYS A 31 0.00 -2.57 -12.02
N SER A 32 -0.41 -1.30 -12.05
CA SER A 32 0.26 -0.27 -12.86
C SER A 32 1.70 0.00 -12.43
N LEU A 33 2.03 -0.07 -11.14
CA LEU A 33 3.40 0.08 -10.65
C LEU A 33 4.27 -1.11 -11.10
N LEU A 34 3.75 -2.33 -10.99
CA LEU A 34 4.45 -3.54 -11.43
C LEU A 34 4.66 -3.55 -12.96
N GLU A 35 3.67 -3.11 -13.74
CA GLU A 35 3.78 -2.96 -15.20
C GLU A 35 4.85 -1.92 -15.61
N LYS A 36 5.05 -0.89 -14.79
CA LYS A 36 6.09 0.14 -15.01
C LYS A 36 7.49 -0.29 -14.59
N GLY A 37 7.68 -1.52 -14.09
CA GLY A 37 8.99 -2.03 -13.69
C GLY A 37 9.36 -1.78 -12.22
N TYR A 38 8.47 -1.20 -11.42
CA TYR A 38 8.73 -0.97 -9.99
C TYR A 38 8.54 -2.24 -9.16
N ALA A 39 9.11 -2.23 -7.96
CA ALA A 39 8.78 -3.18 -6.90
C ALA A 39 7.67 -2.59 -6.01
N VAL A 40 6.83 -3.45 -5.45
CA VAL A 40 5.66 -3.04 -4.67
C VAL A 40 5.60 -3.82 -3.36
N ASN A 41 5.53 -3.06 -2.27
CA ASN A 41 5.12 -3.55 -0.95
C ASN A 41 3.61 -3.30 -0.81
N ALA A 42 2.80 -4.33 -0.94
CA ALA A 42 1.35 -4.24 -0.83
C ALA A 42 0.93 -4.45 0.64
N ALA A 43 0.49 -3.38 1.29
CA ALA A 43 -0.08 -3.44 2.63
C ALA A 43 -1.56 -3.84 2.56
N VAL A 44 -1.86 -5.01 3.11
CA VAL A 44 -3.17 -5.67 3.04
C VAL A 44 -3.66 -6.02 4.45
N ARG A 45 -4.97 -5.90 4.69
CA ARG A 45 -5.54 -6.20 6.01
C ARG A 45 -5.66 -7.70 6.27
N ASN A 46 -6.05 -8.45 5.25
CA ASN A 46 -6.24 -9.90 5.31
C ASN A 46 -5.58 -10.58 4.10
N LEU A 47 -4.55 -11.37 4.37
CA LEU A 47 -3.79 -12.10 3.35
C LEU A 47 -4.67 -13.12 2.59
N GLY A 48 -5.68 -13.72 3.24
CA GLY A 48 -6.58 -14.69 2.62
C GLY A 48 -7.49 -14.12 1.53
N SER A 49 -7.56 -12.79 1.39
CA SER A 49 -8.30 -12.13 0.30
C SER A 49 -7.44 -11.83 -0.94
N CYS A 50 -6.15 -12.20 -0.92
CA CYS A 50 -5.20 -11.79 -1.94
C CYS A 50 -5.07 -12.75 -3.13
N ASP A 51 -5.53 -14.01 -3.05
CA ASP A 51 -5.29 -15.02 -4.09
C ASP A 51 -5.73 -14.58 -5.49
N ARG A 52 -6.96 -14.05 -5.61
CA ARG A 52 -7.47 -13.52 -6.88
C ARG A 52 -6.66 -12.31 -7.39
N LEU A 53 -6.16 -11.48 -6.47
CA LEU A 53 -5.41 -10.27 -6.80
C LEU A 53 -3.96 -10.57 -7.17
N LEU A 54 -3.36 -11.62 -6.59
CA LEU A 54 -2.05 -12.10 -6.98
C LEU A 54 -2.02 -12.50 -8.46
N THR A 55 -3.08 -13.15 -8.96
CA THR A 55 -3.23 -13.44 -10.40
C THR A 55 -3.31 -12.16 -11.24
N LEU A 56 -4.00 -11.12 -10.76
CA LEU A 56 -4.16 -9.84 -11.47
C LEU A 56 -2.87 -9.03 -11.52
N TRP A 57 -2.16 -8.96 -10.41
CA TRP A 57 -0.98 -8.11 -10.25
C TRP A 57 0.23 -8.65 -10.98
N GLY A 58 0.38 -9.98 -11.03
CA GLY A 58 1.63 -10.58 -11.46
C GLY A 58 2.78 -10.05 -10.63
N GLY A 59 3.96 -9.90 -11.24
CA GLY A 59 5.09 -9.21 -10.60
C GLY A 59 6.05 -10.11 -9.83
N GLY A 60 5.70 -11.36 -9.54
CA GLY A 60 6.63 -12.37 -9.01
C GLY A 60 7.41 -11.87 -7.78
N ASP A 61 8.74 -11.85 -7.90
CA ASP A 61 9.68 -11.39 -6.87
C ASP A 61 9.59 -9.89 -6.55
N ARG A 62 8.97 -9.09 -7.44
CA ARG A 62 8.77 -7.65 -7.28
C ARG A 62 7.56 -7.28 -6.44
N LEU A 63 6.70 -8.25 -6.10
CA LEU A 63 5.54 -8.03 -5.24
C LEU A 63 5.74 -8.71 -3.88
N LYS A 64 5.64 -7.92 -2.81
CA LYS A 64 5.66 -8.43 -1.43
C LYS A 64 4.37 -8.02 -0.72
N LEU A 65 3.76 -8.97 -0.01
CA LEU A 65 2.57 -8.70 0.80
C LEU A 65 2.95 -8.47 2.25
N PHE A 66 2.37 -7.43 2.85
CA PHE A 66 2.54 -7.11 4.27
C PHE A 66 1.17 -7.02 4.92
N ARG A 67 0.98 -7.72 6.04
CA ARG A 67 -0.23 -7.54 6.85
C ARG A 67 -0.12 -6.21 7.58
N ALA A 68 -1.08 -5.31 7.38
CA ALA A 68 -1.14 -4.03 8.07
C ALA A 68 -2.59 -3.59 8.32
N ASP A 69 -2.84 -2.91 9.44
CA ASP A 69 -4.16 -2.43 9.86
C ASP A 69 -4.08 -0.98 10.34
N LEU A 70 -5.00 -0.13 9.87
CA LEU A 70 -5.05 1.29 10.25
C LEU A 70 -5.29 1.52 11.74
N HIS A 71 -5.83 0.52 12.44
CA HIS A 71 -6.10 0.57 13.87
C HIS A 71 -5.00 -0.05 14.73
N GLU A 72 -3.92 -0.56 14.12
CA GLU A 72 -2.79 -1.19 14.81
C GLU A 72 -1.53 -0.34 14.58
N GLU A 73 -1.08 0.35 15.63
CA GLU A 73 0.14 1.18 15.61
C GLU A 73 1.36 0.34 15.21
N GLY A 74 2.24 0.90 14.37
CA GLY A 74 3.43 0.21 13.88
C GLY A 74 3.19 -0.89 12.83
N SER A 75 1.94 -1.25 12.53
CA SER A 75 1.63 -2.35 11.59
C SER A 75 2.06 -2.09 10.13
N PHE A 76 2.40 -0.84 9.79
CA PHE A 76 2.91 -0.46 8.47
C PHE A 76 4.43 -0.34 8.39
N ASP A 77 5.15 -0.42 9.52
CA ASP A 77 6.58 -0.11 9.59
C ASP A 77 7.38 -0.98 8.63
N ASP A 78 7.14 -2.29 8.64
CA ASP A 78 7.78 -3.25 7.74
C ASP A 78 7.41 -3.02 6.27
N ALA A 79 6.15 -2.63 6.00
CA ALA A 79 5.68 -2.36 4.65
C ALA A 79 6.34 -1.11 4.04
N VAL A 80 6.59 -0.10 4.88
CA VAL A 80 7.19 1.19 4.48
C VAL A 80 8.72 1.13 4.48
N HIS A 81 9.33 0.25 5.27
CA HIS A 81 10.78 0.16 5.39
C HIS A 81 11.46 -0.01 4.03
N GLY A 82 12.41 0.89 3.72
CA GLY A 82 13.16 0.87 2.46
C GLY A 82 12.36 1.27 1.20
N CYS A 83 11.12 1.75 1.34
CA CYS A 83 10.34 2.26 0.21
C CYS A 83 10.75 3.70 -0.17
N HIS A 84 10.60 4.00 -1.47
CA HIS A 84 10.82 5.32 -2.08
C HIS A 84 9.64 6.25 -1.98
N GLY A 85 8.50 5.71 -1.60
CA GLY A 85 7.31 6.48 -1.35
C GLY A 85 6.19 5.56 -0.90
N VAL A 86 5.18 6.20 -0.35
CA VAL A 86 3.96 5.55 0.09
C VAL A 86 2.81 6.15 -0.71
N PHE A 87 2.02 5.29 -1.34
CA PHE A 87 0.70 5.65 -1.83
C PHE A 87 -0.33 5.23 -0.79
N HIS A 88 -0.89 6.21 -0.09
CA HIS A 88 -1.90 5.96 0.93
C HIS A 88 -3.29 5.93 0.30
N VAL A 89 -3.83 4.73 0.07
CA VAL A 89 -5.16 4.51 -0.54
C VAL A 89 -6.10 3.76 0.40
N ALA A 90 -5.59 3.30 1.55
CA ALA A 90 -6.43 2.75 2.60
C ALA A 90 -7.39 3.83 3.12
N ALA A 91 -8.67 3.48 3.16
CA ALA A 91 -9.69 4.26 3.87
C ALA A 91 -10.52 3.29 4.71
N SER A 92 -10.85 3.70 5.93
CA SER A 92 -11.86 3.02 6.74
C SER A 92 -13.16 3.78 6.60
N MET A 93 -14.25 3.10 6.20
CA MET A 93 -15.58 3.72 6.18
C MET A 93 -16.03 4.09 7.60
N ASP A 94 -15.62 3.34 8.62
CA ASP A 94 -15.92 3.67 10.01
C ASP A 94 -15.24 4.98 10.44
N ALA A 95 -14.03 5.24 9.96
CA ALA A 95 -13.36 6.53 10.20
C ALA A 95 -14.09 7.70 9.53
N ILE A 96 -14.72 7.47 8.37
CA ILE A 96 -15.52 8.48 7.67
C ILE A 96 -16.86 8.71 8.41
N VAL A 97 -17.52 7.65 8.87
CA VAL A 97 -18.81 7.75 9.58
C VAL A 97 -18.63 8.37 10.97
N ASN A 98 -17.59 8.00 11.72
CA ASN A 98 -17.35 8.57 13.05
C ASN A 98 -17.04 10.07 13.00
N GLN A 99 -16.45 10.58 11.92
CA GLN A 99 -16.28 12.02 11.71
C GLN A 99 -17.58 12.76 11.40
N LEU A 100 -18.61 12.08 10.89
CA LEU A 100 -19.94 12.66 10.68
C LEU A 100 -20.79 12.67 11.95
N THR A 101 -20.51 11.77 12.90
CA THR A 101 -21.25 11.67 14.16
C THR A 101 -20.61 12.45 15.32
N ASP A 102 -19.32 12.81 15.22
CA ASP A 102 -18.64 13.65 16.23
C ASP A 102 -19.01 15.15 16.11
N ASP A 103 -19.75 15.56 15.07
CA ASP A 103 -20.27 16.92 14.90
C ASP A 103 -21.58 17.20 15.67
N GLY A 104 -22.00 16.29 16.56
CA GLY A 104 -22.89 16.62 17.67
C GLY A 104 -24.19 17.36 17.32
N ASN A 105 -24.91 16.95 16.26
CA ASN A 105 -26.29 17.39 16.02
C ASN A 105 -27.08 16.31 15.28
N TYR A 106 -27.86 15.53 16.04
CA TYR A 106 -29.34 15.46 15.98
C TYR A 106 -29.85 14.65 17.17
#